data_AF-A0AAV6KBB8-F1
#
_entry.id   AF-A0AAV6KBB8-F1
#
_cell.length_a   1.000
_cell.length_b   1.000
_cell.length_c   1.000
_cell.angle_alpha   90.00
_cell.angle_beta   90.00
_cell.angle_gamma   90.00
#
_symmetry.space_group_name_H-M   'P 1'
#
loop_
_entity.id
_entity.type
_entity.pdbx_description
1 polymer ?
#
loop_
_entity_poly.entity_id
_entity_poly.type
_entity_poly.pdbx_seq_one_letter_code
_entity_poly.pdbx_strand_id
1 'polypeptide(L)'
;MKIDDPESAKKAGDLFGYPLMIKSKRLAYDGRGNAVAKTEEEISSAVQSKIFASVNNLELHHNTFLVSSIHANDQELAVIVARGRDKSILCYPVVETIHRENICHIVKAPANVPLKIRKLATNVAYKAVSSLEGAGVFAVELFLTEDGQILLNEVAPRPHNSGHHTIESCFTSQYEQHLRAILGLQLGDPSMKTQAAIMYNILGEDEVATNLTGLICYRLSCLQGEPGFLLAHQLIGRALGISGATVHWYDKPEMRKQRKMGHITIVGPSMAIVETRLKFMLNEELLNGDTSVTPRVGIIMGSDSDLPVMKDAARILNMFDIPYEVRIVSAHRTPDIMFSYASSAGERGIQVVIAGAGGAAHLPGMVAALTPLPVIGVPVRASSLDGLDSLLSIVQMPRGVPVATVAINNATNAGLLAVRMLGVGDADLQARMSQYLEDTKNDVLVKAKKLEKDGWETYLNS
;
A
#
# COMPACT_ATOMS: atom_id res chain seq x y z
N MET A 1 13.85 -30.63 -3.02
CA MET A 1 14.29 -32.06 -2.98
C MET A 1 14.69 -32.45 -1.55
N LYS A 2 14.38 -33.67 -1.10
CA LYS A 2 14.86 -34.20 0.20
C LYS A 2 16.34 -34.56 0.10
N ILE A 3 17.15 -34.12 1.05
CA ILE A 3 18.57 -34.48 1.17
C ILE A 3 18.83 -34.94 2.61
N ASP A 4 19.72 -35.91 2.78
CA ASP A 4 20.06 -36.48 4.10
C ASP A 4 21.59 -36.39 4.39
N ASP A 5 22.39 -36.02 3.39
CA ASP A 5 23.85 -35.91 3.47
C ASP A 5 24.42 -34.88 2.44
N PRO A 6 25.69 -34.44 2.57
CA PRO A 6 26.30 -33.49 1.63
C PRO A 6 26.35 -33.96 0.17
N GLU A 7 26.44 -35.25 -0.11
CA GLU A 7 26.46 -35.77 -1.49
C GLU A 7 25.08 -35.67 -2.16
N SER A 8 24.01 -35.93 -1.41
CA SER A 8 22.64 -35.68 -1.85
C SER A 8 22.35 -34.20 -2.05
N ALA A 9 23.02 -33.31 -1.30
CA ALA A 9 22.98 -31.87 -1.51
C ALA A 9 23.71 -31.43 -2.80
N LYS A 10 24.87 -32.03 -3.11
CA LYS A 10 25.58 -31.77 -4.38
C LYS A 10 24.76 -32.17 -5.59
N LYS A 11 24.13 -33.35 -5.56
CA LYS A 11 23.20 -33.80 -6.61
C LYS A 11 22.03 -32.83 -6.82
N ALA A 12 21.57 -32.17 -5.74
CA ALA A 12 20.55 -31.13 -5.86
C ALA A 12 21.12 -29.88 -6.55
N GLY A 13 22.39 -29.53 -6.31
CA GLY A 13 23.11 -28.48 -7.05
C GLY A 13 23.25 -28.79 -8.54
N ASP A 14 23.57 -30.02 -8.91
CA ASP A 14 23.63 -30.44 -10.32
C ASP A 14 22.27 -30.32 -11.02
N LEU A 15 21.18 -30.59 -10.29
CA LEU A 15 19.83 -30.60 -10.82
C LEU A 15 19.20 -29.21 -10.91
N PHE A 16 19.39 -28.38 -9.89
CA PHE A 16 18.71 -27.08 -9.75
C PHE A 16 19.60 -25.88 -10.05
N GLY A 17 20.92 -26.08 -10.14
CA GLY A 17 21.90 -25.00 -10.18
C GLY A 17 22.06 -24.30 -8.84
N TYR A 18 23.09 -23.46 -8.74
CA TYR A 18 23.34 -22.62 -7.57
C TYR A 18 22.85 -21.19 -7.81
N PRO A 19 22.47 -20.43 -6.75
CA PRO A 19 22.53 -20.77 -5.33
C PRO A 19 21.39 -21.67 -4.83
N LEU A 20 21.69 -22.48 -3.81
CA LEU A 20 20.76 -23.38 -3.14
C LEU A 20 20.40 -22.90 -1.73
N MET A 21 19.13 -23.01 -1.36
CA MET A 21 18.66 -22.89 0.02
C MET A 21 18.51 -24.28 0.64
N ILE A 22 19.29 -24.57 1.67
CA ILE A 22 19.20 -25.78 2.49
C ILE A 22 18.40 -25.44 3.74
N LYS A 23 17.25 -26.11 3.92
CA LYS A 23 16.35 -25.91 5.06
C LYS A 23 16.22 -27.18 5.91
N SER A 24 16.34 -27.06 7.23
CA SER A 24 15.95 -28.13 8.15
C SER A 24 14.47 -28.43 8.02
N LYS A 25 14.10 -29.72 7.95
CA LYS A 25 12.69 -30.14 7.86
C LYS A 25 11.89 -29.86 9.14
N ARG A 26 12.55 -29.73 10.29
CA ARG A 26 11.90 -29.55 11.60
C ARG A 26 12.54 -28.40 12.38
N LEU A 27 11.74 -27.74 13.19
CA LEU A 27 12.16 -26.68 14.14
C LEU A 27 12.86 -25.47 13.48
N ALA A 28 12.65 -25.27 12.18
CA ALA A 28 13.11 -24.07 11.48
C ALA A 28 12.10 -22.91 11.68
N TYR A 29 12.61 -21.72 11.99
CA TYR A 29 11.81 -20.49 12.13
C TYR A 29 12.72 -19.26 12.09
N ASP A 30 12.24 -18.13 11.56
CA ASP A 30 12.99 -16.85 11.51
C ASP A 30 14.45 -17.04 11.00
N GLY A 31 14.63 -17.83 9.92
CA GLY A 31 15.94 -18.16 9.33
C GLY A 31 16.78 -19.21 10.08
N ARG A 32 16.39 -19.60 11.30
CA ARG A 32 17.01 -20.73 12.00
C ARG A 32 16.70 -22.02 11.25
N GLY A 33 17.71 -22.87 11.09
CA GLY A 33 17.61 -24.06 10.25
C GLY A 33 17.76 -23.82 8.74
N ASN A 34 17.94 -22.58 8.28
CA ASN A 34 18.23 -22.28 6.87
C ASN A 34 19.72 -21.98 6.66
N ALA A 35 20.28 -22.41 5.53
CA ALA A 35 21.63 -22.11 5.08
C ALA A 35 21.64 -21.95 3.55
N VAL A 36 22.41 -20.98 3.05
CA VAL A 36 22.57 -20.77 1.60
C VAL A 36 23.92 -21.33 1.19
N ALA A 37 23.94 -22.17 0.16
CA ALA A 37 25.15 -22.59 -0.53
C ALA A 37 25.18 -21.92 -1.90
N LYS A 38 26.09 -20.97 -2.10
CA LYS A 38 26.21 -20.21 -3.36
C LYS A 38 27.01 -20.95 -4.41
N THR A 39 27.85 -21.87 -3.99
CA THR A 39 28.66 -22.73 -4.87
C THR A 39 28.69 -24.15 -4.30
N GLU A 40 29.23 -25.10 -5.07
CA GLU A 40 29.38 -26.49 -4.63
C GLU A 40 30.28 -26.60 -3.39
N GLU A 41 31.35 -25.81 -3.33
CA GLU A 41 32.31 -25.82 -2.22
C GLU A 41 31.67 -25.41 -0.88
N GLU A 42 30.62 -24.58 -0.95
CA GLU A 42 29.88 -24.11 0.22
C GLU A 42 28.87 -25.13 0.76
N ILE A 43 28.56 -26.22 0.03
CA ILE A 43 27.57 -27.21 0.47
C ILE A 43 27.97 -27.86 1.79
N SER A 44 29.22 -28.32 1.90
CA SER A 44 29.68 -29.05 3.09
C SER A 44 29.59 -28.18 4.34
N SER A 45 29.95 -26.89 4.24
CA SER A 45 29.85 -25.94 5.36
C SER A 45 28.40 -25.55 5.64
N ALA A 46 27.55 -25.38 4.63
CA ALA A 46 26.13 -25.07 4.79
C ALA A 46 25.36 -26.21 5.47
N VAL A 47 25.68 -27.46 5.13
CA VAL A 47 25.12 -28.65 5.78
C VAL A 47 25.69 -28.83 7.19
N GLN A 48 27.02 -28.72 7.38
CA GLN A 48 27.66 -28.97 8.67
C GLN A 48 27.42 -27.88 9.72
N SER A 49 27.42 -26.59 9.34
CA SER A 49 27.30 -25.46 10.27
C SER A 49 26.02 -25.47 11.10
N LYS A 50 25.00 -26.24 10.69
CA LYS A 50 23.73 -26.39 11.43
C LYS A 50 23.35 -27.82 11.78
N ILE A 51 24.19 -28.82 11.48
CA ILE A 51 24.10 -30.16 12.10
C ILE A 51 24.40 -30.09 13.61
N PHE A 52 25.12 -29.05 14.08
CA PHE A 52 25.58 -28.96 15.48
C PHE A 52 25.18 -27.70 16.27
N ALA A 53 24.46 -26.74 15.68
CA ALA A 53 24.12 -25.48 16.35
C ALA A 53 22.72 -25.51 17.01
N SER A 54 22.69 -26.09 18.22
CA SER A 54 21.87 -25.72 19.38
C SER A 54 20.33 -25.64 19.26
N VAL A 55 19.68 -26.78 19.56
CA VAL A 55 18.48 -26.80 20.40
C VAL A 55 18.67 -27.87 21.48
N ASN A 56 19.12 -27.45 22.67
CA ASN A 56 19.10 -28.19 23.95
C ASN A 56 19.32 -29.71 23.90
N ASN A 57 20.58 -30.19 23.82
CA ASN A 57 21.01 -31.55 24.21
C ASN A 57 20.03 -32.73 23.90
N LEU A 58 19.27 -32.62 22.80
CA LEU A 58 18.42 -33.67 22.29
C LEU A 58 19.08 -34.11 21.00
N GLU A 59 19.68 -35.29 21.03
CA GLU A 59 20.26 -35.95 19.88
C GLU A 59 19.25 -35.93 18.72
N LEU A 60 19.49 -35.07 17.73
CA LEU A 60 18.71 -34.98 16.51
C LEU A 60 19.11 -36.15 15.60
N HIS A 61 18.62 -37.35 15.90
CA HIS A 61 18.86 -38.58 15.14
C HIS A 61 18.16 -38.64 13.76
N HIS A 62 17.61 -37.53 13.23
CA HIS A 62 16.91 -37.54 11.93
C HIS A 62 17.17 -36.25 11.13
N ASN A 63 18.38 -36.15 10.58
CA ASN A 63 18.84 -35.07 9.71
C ASN A 63 18.25 -35.21 8.30
N THR A 64 17.06 -34.67 8.08
CA THR A 64 16.51 -34.47 6.75
C THR A 64 16.42 -32.98 6.45
N PHE A 65 17.06 -32.56 5.34
CA PHE A 65 16.96 -31.20 4.84
C PHE A 65 16.21 -31.16 3.51
N LEU A 66 15.73 -29.96 3.15
CA LEU A 66 15.14 -29.66 1.86
C LEU A 66 16.02 -28.67 1.12
N VAL A 67 16.20 -28.90 -0.18
CA VAL A 67 16.90 -27.99 -1.09
C VAL A 67 15.91 -27.37 -2.07
N SER A 68 16.00 -26.06 -2.25
CA SER A 68 15.35 -25.29 -3.33
C SER A 68 16.33 -24.29 -3.96
N SER A 69 16.20 -24.05 -5.26
CA SER A 69 16.87 -22.94 -5.95
C SER A 69 16.41 -21.59 -5.36
N ILE A 70 17.33 -20.62 -5.24
CA ILE A 70 17.01 -19.24 -4.85
C ILE A 70 17.16 -18.35 -6.08
N HIS A 71 16.17 -17.51 -6.35
CA HIS A 71 16.29 -16.46 -7.36
C HIS A 71 16.38 -15.11 -6.64
N ALA A 72 17.37 -14.29 -6.99
CA ALA A 72 17.73 -13.09 -6.24
C ALA A 72 16.70 -11.96 -6.29
N ASN A 73 15.73 -12.04 -7.21
CA ASN A 73 14.74 -11.00 -7.48
C ASN A 73 13.30 -11.45 -7.19
N ASP A 74 13.11 -12.58 -6.50
CA ASP A 74 11.77 -13.07 -6.15
C ASP A 74 11.10 -12.13 -5.14
N GLN A 75 9.86 -11.74 -5.42
CA GLN A 75 9.04 -11.02 -4.47
C GLN A 75 8.33 -12.01 -3.55
N GLU A 76 8.45 -11.82 -2.25
CA GLU A 76 7.78 -12.65 -1.27
C GLU A 76 6.34 -12.19 -1.04
N LEU A 77 5.41 -13.11 -1.24
CA LEU A 77 3.98 -12.89 -1.06
C LEU A 77 3.45 -13.79 0.05
N ALA A 78 2.35 -13.40 0.67
CA ALA A 78 1.60 -14.27 1.56
C ALA A 78 0.10 -14.11 1.37
N VAL A 79 -0.63 -15.18 1.70
CA VAL A 79 -2.10 -15.20 1.74
C VAL A 79 -2.53 -15.87 3.04
N ILE A 80 -3.32 -15.15 3.83
CA ILE A 80 -4.02 -15.76 4.97
C ILE A 80 -5.28 -16.45 4.43
N VAL A 81 -5.53 -17.67 4.87
CA VAL A 81 -6.66 -18.49 4.45
C VAL A 81 -7.37 -19.00 5.69
N ALA A 82 -8.69 -18.79 5.76
CA ALA A 82 -9.53 -19.35 6.80
C ALA A 82 -10.26 -20.58 6.26
N ARG A 83 -10.32 -21.65 7.06
CA ARG A 83 -11.07 -22.88 6.76
C ARG A 83 -12.00 -23.22 7.91
N GLY A 84 -13.31 -23.18 7.66
CA GLY A 84 -14.34 -23.53 8.63
C GLY A 84 -14.49 -25.04 8.83
N ARG A 85 -15.18 -25.43 9.92
CA ARG A 85 -15.54 -26.85 10.17
C ARG A 85 -16.49 -27.42 9.11
N ASP A 86 -17.29 -26.56 8.49
CA ASP A 86 -18.17 -26.84 7.36
C ASP A 86 -17.42 -26.94 6.02
N LYS A 87 -16.08 -26.88 6.03
CA LYS A 87 -15.19 -26.85 4.86
C LYS A 87 -15.33 -25.59 3.99
N SER A 88 -16.02 -24.54 4.47
CA SER A 88 -15.96 -23.22 3.85
C SER A 88 -14.51 -22.71 3.90
N ILE A 89 -14.07 -22.06 2.82
CA ILE A 89 -12.73 -21.49 2.71
C ILE A 89 -12.84 -20.06 2.22
N LEU A 90 -12.20 -19.13 2.93
CA LEU A 90 -12.09 -17.72 2.56
C LEU A 90 -10.62 -17.31 2.55
N CYS A 91 -10.22 -16.57 1.53
CA CYS A 91 -8.86 -16.04 1.40
C CYS A 91 -8.85 -14.53 1.67
N TYR A 92 -7.87 -14.09 2.44
CA TYR A 92 -7.56 -12.68 2.62
C TYR A 92 -6.86 -12.12 1.38
N PRO A 93 -6.78 -10.78 1.25
CA PRO A 93 -5.96 -10.13 0.23
C PRO A 93 -4.53 -10.64 0.23
N VAL A 94 -3.96 -10.79 -0.96
CA VAL A 94 -2.54 -11.10 -1.12
C VAL A 94 -1.72 -9.93 -0.59
N VAL A 95 -0.73 -10.22 0.25
CA VAL A 95 0.20 -9.24 0.81
C VAL A 95 1.62 -9.49 0.30
N GLU A 96 2.41 -8.43 0.25
CA GLU A 96 3.86 -8.52 0.06
C GLU A 96 4.51 -8.55 1.45
N THR A 97 5.46 -9.45 1.65
CA THR A 97 6.24 -9.56 2.90
C THR A 97 7.69 -9.24 2.63
N ILE A 98 8.24 -8.26 3.33
CA ILE A 98 9.64 -7.86 3.19
C ILE A 98 10.42 -8.40 4.39
N HIS A 99 11.33 -9.33 4.12
CA HIS A 99 12.20 -9.93 5.11
C HIS A 99 13.57 -9.24 5.14
N ARG A 100 14.16 -9.09 6.33
CA ARG A 100 15.58 -8.74 6.51
C ARG A 100 16.16 -9.71 7.50
N GLU A 101 17.35 -10.22 7.22
CA GLU A 101 18.00 -11.25 8.06
C GLU A 101 17.08 -12.48 8.31
N ASN A 102 16.21 -12.81 7.34
CA ASN A 102 15.19 -13.87 7.40
C ASN A 102 14.05 -13.64 8.42
N ILE A 103 13.85 -12.39 8.86
CA ILE A 103 12.74 -12.01 9.74
C ILE A 103 11.82 -11.07 8.98
N CYS A 104 10.51 -11.32 9.06
CA CYS A 104 9.52 -10.44 8.44
C CYS A 104 9.56 -9.07 9.13
N HIS A 105 9.94 -8.03 8.40
CA HIS A 105 9.99 -6.66 8.92
C HIS A 105 8.75 -5.87 8.53
N ILE A 106 8.33 -5.97 7.27
CA ILE A 106 7.25 -5.16 6.70
C ILE A 106 6.27 -6.07 5.97
N VAL A 107 4.98 -5.78 6.08
CA VAL A 107 3.92 -6.41 5.30
C VAL A 107 3.13 -5.31 4.61
N LYS A 108 3.01 -5.35 3.28
CA LYS A 108 2.20 -4.40 2.50
C LYS A 108 0.93 -5.07 2.00
N ALA A 109 -0.22 -4.45 2.29
CA ALA A 109 -1.53 -4.95 1.89
C ALA A 109 -2.32 -3.85 1.13
N PRO A 110 -2.83 -4.13 -0.08
CA PRO A 110 -2.55 -5.31 -0.90
C PRO A 110 -1.12 -5.30 -1.47
N ALA A 111 -0.63 -6.46 -1.91
CA ALA A 111 0.62 -6.57 -2.65
C ALA A 111 0.60 -5.74 -3.94
N ASN A 112 1.70 -5.03 -4.24
CA ASN A 112 1.85 -4.25 -5.46
C ASN A 112 2.20 -5.13 -6.68
N VAL A 113 1.26 -5.99 -7.08
CA VAL A 113 1.41 -6.90 -8.22
C VAL A 113 0.16 -6.90 -9.10
N PRO A 114 0.28 -7.25 -10.40
CA PRO A 114 -0.86 -7.30 -11.30
C PRO A 114 -2.00 -8.16 -10.75
N LEU A 115 -3.25 -7.78 -11.07
CA LEU A 115 -4.43 -8.50 -10.57
C LEU A 115 -4.41 -10.00 -10.94
N LYS A 116 -3.88 -10.35 -12.12
CA LYS A 116 -3.71 -11.74 -12.56
C LYS A 116 -2.81 -12.53 -11.58
N ILE A 117 -1.73 -11.91 -11.12
CA ILE A 117 -0.80 -12.51 -10.15
C ILE A 117 -1.49 -12.66 -8.78
N ARG A 118 -2.22 -11.65 -8.31
CA ARG A 118 -2.99 -11.77 -7.06
C ARG A 118 -4.01 -12.90 -7.10
N LYS A 119 -4.72 -13.06 -8.22
CA LYS A 119 -5.66 -14.18 -8.44
C LYS A 119 -4.93 -15.53 -8.45
N LEU A 120 -3.79 -15.62 -9.12
CA LEU A 120 -2.98 -16.83 -9.14
C LEU A 120 -2.50 -17.22 -7.74
N ALA A 121 -1.92 -16.27 -6.99
CA ALA A 121 -1.48 -16.47 -5.61
C ALA A 121 -2.61 -16.92 -4.69
N THR A 122 -3.78 -16.27 -4.79
CA THR A 122 -4.99 -16.65 -4.05
C THR A 122 -5.43 -18.08 -4.39
N ASN A 123 -5.39 -18.47 -5.66
CA ASN A 123 -5.75 -19.81 -6.10
C ASN A 123 -4.76 -20.88 -5.61
N VAL A 124 -3.45 -20.59 -5.60
CA VAL A 124 -2.42 -21.49 -5.05
C VAL A 124 -2.66 -21.68 -3.55
N ALA A 125 -2.88 -20.59 -2.81
CA ALA A 125 -3.17 -20.66 -1.37
C ALA A 125 -4.46 -21.41 -1.05
N TYR A 126 -5.52 -21.15 -1.81
CA TYR A 126 -6.79 -21.88 -1.70
C TYR A 126 -6.58 -23.38 -1.89
N LYS A 127 -5.88 -23.79 -2.95
CA LYS A 127 -5.62 -25.22 -3.24
C LYS A 127 -4.76 -25.88 -2.17
N ALA A 128 -3.71 -25.19 -1.72
CA ALA A 128 -2.84 -25.69 -0.65
C ALA A 128 -3.65 -25.99 0.62
N VAL A 129 -4.48 -25.06 1.07
CA VAL A 129 -5.27 -25.24 2.31
C VAL A 129 -6.46 -26.18 2.11
N SER A 130 -7.02 -26.24 0.90
CA SER A 130 -8.07 -27.23 0.57
C SER A 130 -7.59 -28.67 0.68
N SER A 131 -6.29 -28.92 0.43
CA SER A 131 -5.67 -30.24 0.60
C SER A 131 -5.33 -30.60 2.04
N LEU A 132 -5.49 -29.67 2.99
CA LEU A 132 -5.21 -29.89 4.41
C LEU A 132 -6.49 -30.18 5.20
N GLU A 133 -6.31 -30.85 6.34
CA GLU A 133 -7.34 -31.09 7.34
C GLU A 133 -7.31 -30.02 8.44
N GLY A 134 -8.36 -29.98 9.25
CA GLY A 134 -8.48 -29.05 10.38
C GLY A 134 -9.25 -27.76 10.07
N ALA A 135 -9.70 -27.08 11.12
CA ALA A 135 -10.37 -25.79 11.03
C ALA A 135 -9.51 -24.72 11.69
N GLY A 136 -9.56 -23.50 11.18
CA GLY A 136 -8.77 -22.39 11.69
C GLY A 136 -8.27 -21.47 10.59
N VAL A 137 -7.13 -20.85 10.86
CA VAL A 137 -6.44 -19.94 9.95
C VAL A 137 -5.09 -20.53 9.60
N PHE A 138 -4.74 -20.43 8.33
CA PHE A 138 -3.52 -20.91 7.73
C PHE A 138 -2.87 -19.74 7.01
N ALA A 139 -1.58 -19.51 7.20
CA ALA A 139 -0.82 -18.62 6.34
C ALA A 139 -0.11 -19.44 5.28
N VAL A 140 -0.24 -19.01 4.04
CA VAL A 140 0.46 -19.59 2.90
C VAL A 140 1.49 -18.57 2.43
N GLU A 141 2.76 -18.90 2.58
CA GLU A 141 3.86 -18.09 2.07
C GLU A 141 4.22 -18.54 0.66
N LEU A 142 4.50 -17.58 -0.21
CA LEU A 142 4.65 -17.75 -1.64
C LEU A 142 5.85 -16.94 -2.15
N PHE A 143 6.47 -17.41 -3.22
CA PHE A 143 7.39 -16.61 -4.03
C PHE A 143 6.75 -16.28 -5.37
N LEU A 144 6.86 -15.02 -5.79
CA LEU A 144 6.64 -14.58 -7.16
C LEU A 144 7.97 -14.51 -7.88
N THR A 145 8.14 -15.34 -8.89
CA THR A 145 9.35 -15.37 -9.72
C THR A 145 9.32 -14.31 -10.81
N GLU A 146 10.50 -13.98 -11.36
CA GLU A 146 10.63 -12.99 -12.45
C GLU A 146 9.79 -13.34 -13.69
N ASP A 147 9.65 -14.62 -14.00
CA ASP A 147 8.83 -15.10 -15.12
C ASP A 147 7.32 -15.17 -14.78
N GLY A 148 6.93 -14.70 -13.60
CA GLY A 148 5.54 -14.54 -13.17
C GLY A 148 4.88 -15.82 -12.63
N GLN A 149 5.67 -16.82 -12.23
CA GLN A 149 5.16 -18.01 -11.54
C GLN A 149 4.94 -17.74 -10.06
N ILE A 150 4.01 -18.49 -9.46
CA ILE A 150 3.78 -18.51 -8.02
C ILE A 150 4.23 -19.85 -7.46
N LEU A 151 5.25 -19.83 -6.60
CA LEU A 151 5.77 -21.00 -5.91
C LEU A 151 5.30 -21.00 -4.46
N LEU A 152 4.84 -22.16 -3.98
CA LEU A 152 4.50 -22.37 -2.57
C LEU A 152 5.79 -22.53 -1.76
N ASN A 153 6.04 -21.64 -0.80
CA ASN A 153 7.17 -21.73 0.13
C ASN A 153 6.82 -22.63 1.32
N GLU A 154 5.86 -22.20 2.15
CA GLU A 154 5.43 -22.93 3.34
C GLU A 154 3.98 -22.64 3.71
N VAL A 155 3.42 -23.48 4.58
CA VAL A 155 2.10 -23.28 5.18
C VAL A 155 2.19 -23.34 6.69
N ALA A 156 1.80 -22.27 7.37
CA ALA A 156 1.73 -22.19 8.82
C ALA A 156 0.27 -22.35 9.28
N PRO A 157 -0.13 -23.45 9.96
CA PRO A 157 -1.50 -23.73 10.37
C PRO A 157 -1.89 -22.97 11.67
N ARG A 158 -1.71 -21.65 11.65
CA ARG A 158 -2.01 -20.74 12.76
C ARG A 158 -2.16 -19.31 12.23
N PRO A 159 -2.75 -18.38 13.01
CA PRO A 159 -2.54 -16.96 12.80
C PRO A 159 -1.04 -16.63 12.64
N HIS A 160 -0.76 -15.72 11.73
CA HIS A 160 0.59 -15.48 11.23
C HIS A 160 0.96 -14.00 11.25
N ASN A 161 2.26 -13.74 11.29
CA ASN A 161 2.84 -12.40 11.34
C ASN A 161 2.39 -11.56 10.14
N SER A 162 2.42 -12.17 8.94
CA SER A 162 1.93 -11.56 7.70
C SER A 162 0.45 -11.22 7.68
N GLY A 163 -0.34 -11.70 8.65
CA GLY A 163 -1.76 -11.38 8.79
C GLY A 163 -2.07 -10.31 9.84
N HIS A 164 -1.07 -9.78 10.57
CA HIS A 164 -1.35 -8.84 11.67
C HIS A 164 -2.03 -7.55 11.20
N HIS A 165 -1.75 -7.08 9.97
CA HIS A 165 -2.43 -5.94 9.35
C HIS A 165 -3.96 -6.10 9.31
N THR A 166 -4.50 -7.32 9.35
CA THR A 166 -5.95 -7.58 9.23
C THR A 166 -6.75 -7.03 10.40
N ILE A 167 -6.12 -6.74 11.55
CA ILE A 167 -6.77 -6.11 12.70
C ILE A 167 -7.33 -4.74 12.30
N GLU A 168 -6.50 -3.89 11.69
CA GLU A 168 -6.90 -2.53 11.29
C GLU A 168 -7.45 -2.46 9.86
N SER A 169 -6.97 -3.31 8.95
CA SER A 169 -7.22 -3.12 7.51
C SER A 169 -8.37 -3.95 6.93
N CYS A 170 -8.85 -4.98 7.64
CA CYS A 170 -9.92 -5.86 7.15
C CYS A 170 -11.18 -5.74 8.01
N PHE A 171 -12.33 -6.18 7.48
CA PHE A 171 -13.58 -6.25 8.25
C PHE A 171 -13.51 -7.29 9.36
N THR A 172 -12.86 -8.43 9.08
CA THR A 172 -12.61 -9.48 10.06
C THR A 172 -11.12 -9.72 10.23
N SER A 173 -10.61 -9.60 11.47
CA SER A 173 -9.20 -9.92 11.75
C SER A 173 -8.93 -11.42 11.63
N GLN A 174 -7.70 -11.82 11.31
CA GLN A 174 -7.32 -13.24 11.26
C GLN A 174 -7.58 -13.97 12.59
N TYR A 175 -7.54 -13.26 13.73
CA TYR A 175 -7.75 -13.84 15.06
C TYR A 175 -9.22 -14.15 15.31
N GLU A 176 -10.08 -13.18 15.02
CA GLU A 176 -11.53 -13.36 15.06
C GLU A 176 -11.97 -14.45 14.07
N GLN A 177 -11.37 -14.47 12.88
CA GLN A 177 -11.63 -15.49 11.88
C GLN A 177 -11.18 -16.88 12.32
N HIS A 178 -10.04 -16.97 13.01
CA HIS A 178 -9.58 -18.22 13.61
C HIS A 178 -10.59 -18.74 14.62
N LEU A 179 -11.10 -17.88 15.52
CA LEU A 179 -12.13 -18.23 16.48
C LEU A 179 -13.41 -18.70 15.79
N ARG A 180 -13.92 -17.96 14.80
CA ARG A 180 -15.10 -18.36 14.02
C ARG A 180 -14.93 -19.76 13.42
N ALA A 181 -13.79 -19.99 12.77
CA ALA A 181 -13.47 -21.24 12.12
C ALA A 181 -13.44 -22.42 13.10
N ILE A 182 -12.71 -22.30 14.23
CA ILE A 182 -12.57 -23.41 15.19
C ILE A 182 -13.83 -23.64 16.01
N LEU A 183 -14.68 -22.63 16.21
CA LEU A 183 -15.95 -22.74 16.92
C LEU A 183 -17.10 -23.21 16.02
N GLY A 184 -16.88 -23.34 14.71
CA GLY A 184 -17.93 -23.73 13.77
C GLY A 184 -18.96 -22.63 13.51
N LEU A 185 -18.59 -21.37 13.72
CA LEU A 185 -19.40 -20.21 13.37
C LEU A 185 -19.19 -19.86 11.89
N GLN A 186 -20.12 -19.10 11.33
CA GLN A 186 -19.98 -18.56 9.97
C GLN A 186 -18.70 -17.72 9.88
N LEU A 187 -17.90 -17.97 8.84
CA LEU A 187 -16.71 -17.19 8.54
C LEU A 187 -17.10 -15.73 8.20
N GLY A 188 -16.35 -14.77 8.73
CA GLY A 188 -16.55 -13.35 8.47
C GLY A 188 -15.90 -12.89 7.16
N ASP A 189 -16.25 -11.68 6.72
CA ASP A 189 -15.70 -11.06 5.51
C ASP A 189 -14.20 -10.74 5.67
N PRO A 190 -13.30 -11.35 4.87
CA PRO A 190 -11.86 -11.10 4.91
C PRO A 190 -11.44 -9.87 4.08
N SER A 191 -12.38 -9.17 3.43
CA SER A 191 -12.08 -8.05 2.55
C SER A 191 -11.50 -6.85 3.31
N MET A 192 -10.70 -6.04 2.61
CA MET A 192 -10.14 -4.83 3.21
C MET A 192 -11.23 -3.77 3.37
N LYS A 193 -11.28 -3.14 4.55
CA LYS A 193 -12.07 -1.93 4.81
C LYS A 193 -11.27 -0.64 4.54
N THR A 194 -9.95 -0.75 4.33
CA THR A 194 -9.06 0.36 3.94
C THR A 194 -8.44 0.09 2.57
N GLN A 195 -8.05 1.13 1.84
CA GLN A 195 -7.47 0.93 0.49
C GLN A 195 -6.02 0.45 0.53
N ALA A 196 -5.27 0.82 1.57
CA ALA A 196 -3.91 0.36 1.79
C ALA A 196 -3.60 0.21 3.29
N ALA A 197 -2.67 -0.69 3.57
CA ALA A 197 -2.09 -0.88 4.89
C ALA A 197 -0.63 -1.34 4.79
N ILE A 198 0.18 -0.90 5.75
CA ILE A 198 1.51 -1.43 6.01
C ILE A 198 1.58 -1.84 7.47
N MET A 199 2.01 -3.06 7.72
CA MET A 199 2.37 -3.52 9.06
C MET A 199 3.90 -3.58 9.18
N TYR A 200 4.42 -3.02 10.28
CA TYR A 200 5.84 -2.94 10.62
C TYR A 200 6.08 -3.67 11.94
N ASN A 201 7.01 -4.62 11.98
CA ASN A 201 7.38 -5.32 13.21
C ASN A 201 8.28 -4.48 14.11
N ILE A 202 7.92 -4.38 15.39
CA ILE A 202 8.80 -3.85 16.44
C ILE A 202 9.65 -5.03 16.93
N LEU A 203 10.93 -5.02 16.59
CA LEU A 203 11.90 -6.03 17.03
C LEU A 203 12.71 -5.53 18.22
N GLY A 204 13.19 -6.47 19.02
CA GLY A 204 14.18 -6.18 20.04
C GLY A 204 15.54 -5.86 19.41
N GLU A 205 16.26 -4.92 20.02
CA GLU A 205 17.62 -4.51 19.71
C GLU A 205 18.48 -4.62 20.98
N ASP A 206 19.69 -5.18 20.85
CA ASP A 206 20.58 -5.42 21.99
C ASP A 206 21.51 -4.22 22.29
N GLU A 207 21.73 -3.32 21.32
CA GLU A 207 22.58 -2.13 21.48
C GLU A 207 22.05 -0.95 20.64
N VAL A 208 22.37 0.28 21.05
CA VAL A 208 22.16 1.47 20.23
C VAL A 208 23.08 1.34 19.01
N ALA A 209 22.55 0.87 17.88
CA ALA A 209 23.28 0.90 16.63
C ALA A 209 23.73 2.35 16.38
N THR A 210 25.04 2.55 16.32
CA THR A 210 25.79 3.82 16.27
C THR A 210 25.55 4.66 15.00
N ASN A 211 24.47 4.40 14.25
CA ASN A 211 24.03 5.17 13.09
C ASN A 211 22.91 6.16 13.41
N LEU A 212 22.49 6.26 14.67
CA LEU A 212 21.60 7.31 15.16
C LEU A 212 22.45 8.58 15.38
N THR A 213 22.11 9.66 14.66
CA THR A 213 22.79 10.96 14.73
C THR A 213 23.01 11.39 16.19
N GLY A 214 24.19 11.93 16.50
CA GLY A 214 24.71 12.13 17.87
C GLY A 214 23.82 12.92 18.85
N LEU A 215 22.72 13.50 18.40
CA LEU A 215 21.68 14.11 19.24
C LEU A 215 20.93 13.07 20.11
N ILE A 216 20.82 11.82 19.65
CA ILE A 216 20.05 10.75 20.30
C ILE A 216 20.80 10.16 21.50
N CYS A 217 22.12 10.02 21.40
CA CYS A 217 22.97 9.57 22.51
C CYS A 217 22.85 10.51 23.73
N TYR A 218 22.69 11.83 23.52
CA TYR A 218 22.57 12.81 24.60
C TYR A 218 21.20 12.80 25.30
N ARG A 219 20.09 12.49 24.58
CA ARG A 219 18.78 12.33 25.23
C ARG A 219 18.62 10.97 25.92
N LEU A 220 19.21 9.91 25.37
CA LEU A 220 19.17 8.58 25.97
C LEU A 220 19.94 8.51 27.30
N SER A 221 21.02 9.28 27.47
CA SER A 221 21.74 9.37 28.75
C SER A 221 20.93 9.93 29.91
N CYS A 222 19.76 10.52 29.64
CA CYS A 222 18.87 11.11 30.65
C CYS A 222 17.68 10.20 31.02
N LEU A 223 17.48 9.08 30.33
CA LEU A 223 16.36 8.15 30.57
C LEU A 223 16.89 6.87 31.22
N GLN A 224 16.34 6.49 32.38
CA GLN A 224 16.60 5.18 32.99
C GLN A 224 15.81 4.10 32.24
N GLY A 225 16.48 3.12 31.64
CA GLY A 225 15.84 1.98 30.96
C GLY A 225 16.79 1.17 30.08
N GLU A 226 16.41 -0.05 29.72
CA GLU A 226 17.16 -0.89 28.77
C GLU A 226 17.14 -0.25 27.36
N PRO A 227 18.30 -0.13 26.66
CA PRO A 227 18.43 0.68 25.44
C PRO A 227 17.39 0.41 24.36
N GLY A 228 17.08 -0.85 24.11
CA GLY A 228 16.16 -1.15 23.05
C GLY A 228 14.67 -0.97 23.44
N PHE A 229 14.31 -1.00 24.73
CA PHE A 229 12.99 -0.53 25.17
C PHE A 229 12.84 0.98 24.92
N LEU A 230 13.91 1.76 25.09
CA LEU A 230 13.92 3.19 24.76
C LEU A 230 13.72 3.43 23.26
N LEU A 231 14.38 2.64 22.39
CA LEU A 231 14.19 2.70 20.94
C LEU A 231 12.75 2.35 20.54
N ALA A 232 12.19 1.27 21.10
CA ALA A 232 10.80 0.89 20.88
C ALA A 232 9.84 2.00 21.35
N HIS A 233 10.09 2.59 22.53
CA HIS A 233 9.29 3.69 23.06
C HIS A 233 9.29 4.92 22.13
N GLN A 234 10.44 5.32 21.59
CA GLN A 234 10.52 6.43 20.64
C GLN A 234 9.77 6.14 19.34
N LEU A 235 9.93 4.92 18.80
CA LEU A 235 9.22 4.50 17.59
C LEU A 235 7.71 4.50 17.81
N ILE A 236 7.25 3.98 18.94
CA ILE A 236 5.85 4.00 19.36
C ILE A 236 5.36 5.44 19.49
N GLY A 237 6.11 6.31 20.14
CA GLY A 237 5.77 7.73 20.29
C GLY A 237 5.58 8.44 18.95
N ARG A 238 6.47 8.20 17.97
CA ARG A 238 6.31 8.72 16.60
C ARG A 238 5.09 8.14 15.91
N ALA A 239 4.87 6.83 16.04
CA ALA A 239 3.71 6.15 15.44
C ALA A 239 2.38 6.71 15.96
N LEU A 240 2.27 6.98 17.26
CA LEU A 240 1.06 7.55 17.86
C LEU A 240 0.73 8.96 17.34
N GLY A 241 1.70 9.69 16.76
CA GLY A 241 1.49 10.97 16.09
C GLY A 241 1.00 10.85 14.65
N ILE A 242 0.94 9.66 14.08
CA ILE A 242 0.59 9.43 12.67
C ILE A 242 -0.88 9.01 12.58
N SER A 243 -1.68 9.79 11.85
CA SER A 243 -3.06 9.42 11.54
C SER A 243 -3.13 8.07 10.81
N GLY A 244 -3.97 7.18 11.33
CA GLY A 244 -4.14 5.82 10.79
C GLY A 244 -3.08 4.81 11.24
N ALA A 245 -2.15 5.18 12.13
CA ALA A 245 -1.23 4.23 12.76
C ALA A 245 -1.81 3.67 14.07
N THR A 246 -1.71 2.36 14.27
CA THR A 246 -2.12 1.66 15.49
C THR A 246 -0.97 0.80 15.98
N VAL A 247 -0.69 0.88 17.28
CA VAL A 247 0.42 0.16 17.93
C VAL A 247 -0.12 -1.03 18.70
N HIS A 248 0.50 -2.19 18.50
CA HIS A 248 0.25 -3.42 19.25
C HIS A 248 1.53 -3.85 19.98
N TRP A 249 1.52 -3.73 21.31
CA TRP A 249 2.64 -4.15 22.16
C TRP A 249 2.32 -5.48 22.82
N TYR A 250 3.25 -6.44 22.78
CA TYR A 250 3.00 -7.79 23.30
C TYR A 250 3.42 -8.01 24.75
N ASP A 251 3.94 -6.97 25.41
CA ASP A 251 4.34 -6.99 26.82
C ASP A 251 5.25 -8.18 27.20
N LYS A 252 6.27 -8.42 26.36
CA LYS A 252 7.23 -9.48 26.63
C LYS A 252 8.24 -8.99 27.68
N PRO A 253 8.52 -9.80 28.73
CA PRO A 253 9.27 -9.35 29.90
C PRO A 253 10.75 -9.06 29.63
N GLU A 254 11.30 -9.62 28.57
CA GLU A 254 12.70 -9.44 28.20
C GLU A 254 12.80 -9.06 26.72
N MET A 255 13.66 -8.09 26.42
CA MET A 255 13.97 -7.75 25.05
C MET A 255 15.29 -8.38 24.62
N ARG A 256 15.23 -9.17 23.56
CA ARG A 256 16.41 -9.83 22.95
C ARG A 256 16.45 -9.43 21.48
N LYS A 257 17.64 -9.28 20.91
CA LYS A 257 17.80 -8.95 19.48
C LYS A 257 16.93 -9.83 18.61
N GLN A 258 16.26 -9.20 17.65
CA GLN A 258 15.35 -9.82 16.69
C GLN A 258 14.08 -10.46 17.29
N ARG A 259 13.86 -10.40 18.61
CA ARG A 259 12.62 -10.87 19.23
C ARG A 259 11.48 -9.93 18.83
N LYS A 260 10.40 -10.45 18.26
CA LYS A 260 9.20 -9.67 17.92
C LYS A 260 8.52 -9.18 19.19
N MET A 261 8.61 -7.89 19.51
CA MET A 261 8.07 -7.28 20.73
C MET A 261 6.68 -6.67 20.53
N GLY A 262 6.35 -6.35 19.29
CA GLY A 262 5.06 -5.77 18.92
C GLY A 262 5.00 -5.53 17.41
N HIS A 263 3.97 -4.83 16.98
CA HIS A 263 3.87 -4.32 15.63
C HIS A 263 3.11 -3.00 15.56
N ILE A 264 3.26 -2.32 14.43
CA ILE A 264 2.55 -1.09 14.11
C ILE A 264 1.85 -1.32 12.77
N THR A 265 0.55 -1.08 12.71
CA THR A 265 -0.19 -1.08 11.44
C THR A 265 -0.55 0.35 11.07
N ILE A 266 -0.14 0.80 9.90
CA ILE A 266 -0.51 2.10 9.32
C ILE A 266 -1.50 1.84 8.19
N VAL A 267 -2.68 2.42 8.26
CA VAL A 267 -3.69 2.37 7.19
C VAL A 267 -3.86 3.72 6.50
N GLY A 268 -4.31 3.71 5.26
CA GLY A 268 -4.52 4.93 4.50
C GLY A 268 -5.27 4.73 3.18
N PRO A 269 -5.52 5.84 2.46
CA PRO A 269 -6.30 5.82 1.22
C PRO A 269 -5.47 5.39 -0.02
N SER A 270 -4.15 5.25 0.11
CA SER A 270 -3.27 4.71 -0.95
C SER A 270 -1.97 4.17 -0.36
N MET A 271 -1.31 3.25 -1.05
CA MET A 271 -0.03 2.69 -0.59
C MET A 271 1.03 3.78 -0.47
N ALA A 272 1.04 4.75 -1.40
CA ALA A 272 1.95 5.90 -1.39
C ALA A 272 1.88 6.70 -0.08
N ILE A 273 0.67 7.02 0.38
CA ILE A 273 0.47 7.78 1.61
C ILE A 273 0.94 6.97 2.82
N VAL A 274 0.65 5.67 2.84
CA VAL A 274 1.06 4.79 3.94
C VAL A 274 2.59 4.62 3.96
N GLU A 275 3.25 4.53 2.80
CA GLU A 275 4.72 4.50 2.70
C GLU A 275 5.36 5.81 3.16
N THR A 276 4.78 6.97 2.80
CA THR A 276 5.25 8.27 3.29
C THR A 276 5.12 8.37 4.81
N ARG A 277 4.01 7.93 5.37
CA ARG A 277 3.80 7.85 6.83
C ARG A 277 4.81 6.91 7.49
N LEU A 278 5.07 5.75 6.90
CA LEU A 278 6.10 4.83 7.38
C LEU A 278 7.49 5.50 7.38
N LYS A 279 7.86 6.19 6.29
CA LYS A 279 9.13 6.93 6.21
C LYS A 279 9.24 7.98 7.31
N PHE A 280 8.18 8.73 7.56
CA PHE A 280 8.12 9.71 8.66
C PHE A 280 8.24 9.05 10.03
N MET A 281 7.60 7.89 10.23
CA MET A 281 7.74 7.11 11.47
C MET A 281 9.18 6.65 11.73
N LEU A 282 9.90 6.29 10.66
CA LEU A 282 11.26 5.74 10.72
C LEU A 282 12.36 6.82 10.76
N ASN A 283 12.14 8.01 10.18
CA ASN A 283 13.15 9.06 10.06
C ASN A 283 12.88 10.25 10.99
N GLU A 284 13.83 10.60 11.86
CA GLU A 284 13.74 11.80 12.71
C GLU A 284 14.00 13.12 11.96
N GLU A 285 14.79 13.10 10.87
CA GLU A 285 15.22 14.32 10.16
C GLU A 285 14.09 15.03 9.37
N LEU A 286 12.98 14.35 9.07
CA LEU A 286 11.84 14.94 8.34
C LEU A 286 10.92 15.80 9.24
N LEU A 287 11.22 15.91 10.54
CA LEU A 287 10.50 16.80 11.45
C LEU A 287 10.80 18.29 11.19
N ASN A 288 11.88 18.60 10.46
CA ASN A 288 12.24 19.97 10.07
C ASN A 288 12.17 20.14 8.55
N GLY A 289 10.96 20.41 8.06
CA GLY A 289 10.77 21.11 6.79
C GLY A 289 10.85 20.28 5.52
N ASP A 290 9.84 19.44 5.28
CA ASP A 290 9.04 19.52 4.04
C ASP A 290 7.78 18.66 4.23
N THR A 291 6.74 19.22 4.84
CA THR A 291 5.40 18.65 4.80
C THR A 291 4.82 18.84 3.40
N SER A 292 5.46 18.26 2.37
CA SER A 292 4.84 18.20 1.04
C SER A 292 3.64 17.26 1.16
N VAL A 293 2.48 17.87 1.37
CA VAL A 293 1.21 17.13 1.47
C VAL A 293 1.04 16.38 0.16
N THR A 294 1.00 15.05 0.22
CA THR A 294 0.89 14.21 -0.98
C THR A 294 -0.40 14.57 -1.72
N PRO A 295 -0.33 14.96 -3.01
CA PRO A 295 -1.49 15.48 -3.72
C PRO A 295 -2.50 14.36 -3.98
N ARG A 296 -3.76 14.57 -3.57
CA ARG A 296 -4.91 13.70 -3.88
C ARG A 296 -5.49 14.01 -5.26
N VAL A 297 -5.34 15.23 -5.76
CA VAL A 297 -5.83 15.65 -7.08
C VAL A 297 -4.70 16.21 -7.93
N GLY A 298 -4.61 15.77 -9.18
CA GLY A 298 -3.68 16.33 -10.16
C GLY A 298 -4.39 17.31 -11.08
N ILE A 299 -4.00 18.59 -11.09
CA ILE A 299 -4.45 19.57 -12.08
C ILE A 299 -3.38 19.69 -13.16
N ILE A 300 -3.71 19.31 -14.39
CA ILE A 300 -2.79 19.39 -15.53
C ILE A 300 -3.39 20.23 -16.65
N MET A 301 -2.51 20.91 -17.38
CA MET A 301 -2.88 21.73 -18.52
C MET A 301 -1.84 21.70 -19.64
N GLY A 302 -2.27 21.93 -20.87
CA GLY A 302 -1.39 21.86 -22.05
C GLY A 302 -0.43 23.06 -22.17
N SER A 303 -0.83 24.21 -21.64
CA SER A 303 -0.01 25.41 -21.57
C SER A 303 -0.38 26.28 -20.35
N ASP A 304 0.53 27.16 -19.97
CA ASP A 304 0.30 28.26 -19.02
C ASP A 304 -0.89 29.17 -19.40
N SER A 305 -1.20 29.31 -20.69
CA SER A 305 -2.38 30.06 -21.16
C SER A 305 -3.71 29.52 -20.65
N ASP A 306 -3.76 28.24 -20.23
CA ASP A 306 -4.96 27.60 -19.68
C ASP A 306 -5.12 27.89 -18.17
N LEU A 307 -4.05 28.31 -17.49
CA LEU A 307 -4.02 28.54 -16.04
C LEU A 307 -5.08 29.54 -15.54
N PRO A 308 -5.40 30.65 -16.24
CA PRO A 308 -6.45 31.58 -15.82
C PRO A 308 -7.81 30.92 -15.62
N VAL A 309 -8.12 29.87 -16.39
CA VAL A 309 -9.32 29.05 -16.25
C VAL A 309 -9.10 27.99 -15.17
N MET A 310 -8.02 27.23 -15.26
CA MET A 310 -7.77 26.07 -14.40
C MET A 310 -7.58 26.41 -12.92
N LYS A 311 -7.17 27.66 -12.58
CA LYS A 311 -7.06 28.11 -11.19
C LYS A 311 -8.36 27.99 -10.40
N ASP A 312 -9.51 28.00 -11.06
CA ASP A 312 -10.81 27.89 -10.37
C ASP A 312 -11.06 26.48 -9.85
N ALA A 313 -10.49 25.44 -10.47
CA ALA A 313 -10.46 24.10 -9.89
C ALA A 313 -9.63 24.09 -8.60
N ALA A 314 -8.44 24.68 -8.64
CA ALA A 314 -7.54 24.78 -7.48
C ALA A 314 -8.20 25.54 -6.30
N ARG A 315 -8.94 26.62 -6.57
CA ARG A 315 -9.72 27.36 -5.56
C ARG A 315 -10.74 26.48 -4.86
N ILE A 316 -11.47 25.66 -5.61
CA ILE A 316 -12.43 24.71 -5.02
C ILE A 316 -11.70 23.67 -4.15
N LEU A 317 -10.59 23.11 -4.63
CA LEU A 317 -9.84 22.13 -3.86
C LEU A 317 -9.29 22.72 -2.55
N ASN A 318 -8.83 23.98 -2.54
CA ASN A 318 -8.43 24.69 -1.32
C ASN A 318 -9.61 24.86 -0.34
N MET A 319 -10.78 25.25 -0.84
CA MET A 319 -11.99 25.38 -0.01
C MET A 319 -12.41 24.05 0.64
N PHE A 320 -12.13 22.93 -0.05
CA PHE A 320 -12.36 21.58 0.45
C PHE A 320 -11.14 20.96 1.15
N ASP A 321 -10.07 21.74 1.42
CA ASP A 321 -8.83 21.27 2.06
C ASP A 321 -8.29 19.96 1.43
N ILE A 322 -8.39 19.86 0.11
CA ILE A 322 -7.91 18.70 -0.64
C ILE A 322 -6.53 19.05 -1.19
N PRO A 323 -5.47 18.31 -0.82
CA PRO A 323 -4.15 18.57 -1.37
C PRO A 323 -4.11 18.25 -2.86
N TYR A 324 -3.51 19.14 -3.64
CA TYR A 324 -3.42 19.01 -5.08
C TYR A 324 -2.08 19.48 -5.61
N GLU A 325 -1.75 19.04 -6.83
CA GLU A 325 -0.64 19.58 -7.61
C GLU A 325 -1.15 20.29 -8.86
N VAL A 326 -0.38 21.24 -9.38
CA VAL A 326 -0.64 21.93 -10.65
C VAL A 326 0.58 21.77 -11.54
N ARG A 327 0.43 21.22 -12.75
CA ARG A 327 1.53 21.02 -13.69
C ARG A 327 1.16 21.37 -15.13
N ILE A 328 2.14 21.82 -15.90
CA ILE A 328 2.02 21.95 -17.36
C ILE A 328 2.48 20.63 -17.98
N VAL A 329 1.58 19.94 -18.68
CA VAL A 329 1.78 18.64 -19.31
C VAL A 329 1.15 18.69 -20.69
N SER A 330 1.98 18.80 -21.73
CA SER A 330 1.50 19.00 -23.10
C SER A 330 1.42 17.67 -23.86
N ALA A 331 0.22 17.26 -24.25
CA ALA A 331 0.01 16.02 -25.01
C ALA A 331 0.75 16.03 -26.36
N HIS A 332 0.90 17.20 -27.00
CA HIS A 332 1.48 17.32 -28.34
C HIS A 332 2.97 17.66 -28.34
N ARG A 333 3.46 18.29 -27.27
CA ARG A 333 4.84 18.80 -27.20
C ARG A 333 5.75 17.98 -26.28
N THR A 334 5.16 17.36 -25.26
CA THR A 334 5.89 16.55 -24.27
C THR A 334 5.16 15.22 -23.99
N PRO A 335 4.92 14.40 -25.03
CA PRO A 335 4.13 13.17 -24.89
C PRO A 335 4.72 12.18 -23.88
N ASP A 336 6.05 12.07 -23.77
CA ASP A 336 6.69 11.18 -22.80
C ASP A 336 6.44 11.60 -21.34
N ILE A 337 6.45 12.92 -21.08
CA ILE A 337 6.12 13.47 -19.76
C ILE A 337 4.65 13.20 -19.43
N MET A 338 3.75 13.39 -20.40
CA MET A 338 2.34 13.09 -20.23
C MET A 338 2.09 11.60 -19.95
N PHE A 339 2.78 10.72 -20.68
CA PHE A 339 2.70 9.29 -20.48
C PHE A 339 3.17 8.87 -19.08
N SER A 340 4.35 9.35 -18.69
CA SER A 340 4.92 9.08 -17.36
C SER A 340 4.04 9.62 -16.24
N TYR A 341 3.51 10.84 -16.40
CA TYR A 341 2.59 11.45 -15.45
C TYR A 341 1.33 10.61 -15.24
N ALA A 342 0.65 10.23 -16.32
CA ALA A 342 -0.62 9.52 -16.26
C ALA A 342 -0.45 8.09 -15.70
N SER A 343 0.59 7.38 -16.15
CA SER A 343 0.85 6.00 -15.75
C SER A 343 1.25 5.89 -14.28
N SER A 344 2.00 6.87 -13.75
CA SER A 344 2.46 6.89 -12.34
C SER A 344 1.51 7.63 -11.38
N ALA A 345 0.45 8.29 -11.87
CA ALA A 345 -0.40 9.16 -11.04
C ALA A 345 -0.96 8.44 -9.79
N GLY A 346 -1.48 7.22 -9.97
CA GLY A 346 -2.04 6.44 -8.85
C GLY A 346 -0.99 6.03 -7.82
N GLU A 347 0.22 5.70 -8.27
CA GLU A 347 1.36 5.37 -7.39
C GLU A 347 1.85 6.58 -6.60
N ARG A 348 1.63 7.80 -7.11
CA ARG A 348 1.92 9.05 -6.39
C ARG A 348 0.81 9.45 -5.40
N GLY A 349 -0.24 8.65 -5.27
CA GLY A 349 -1.37 8.91 -4.37
C GLY A 349 -2.47 9.79 -4.96
N ILE A 350 -2.38 10.16 -6.24
CA ILE A 350 -3.44 10.89 -6.92
C ILE A 350 -4.64 9.97 -7.10
N GLN A 351 -5.82 10.50 -6.83
CA GLN A 351 -7.09 9.79 -6.89
C GLN A 351 -8.00 10.32 -8.00
N VAL A 352 -7.83 11.58 -8.42
CA VAL A 352 -8.58 12.20 -9.55
C VAL A 352 -7.63 13.12 -10.33
N VAL A 353 -7.72 13.11 -11.66
CA VAL A 353 -7.00 14.05 -12.51
C VAL A 353 -7.98 15.03 -13.15
N ILE A 354 -7.70 16.32 -13.05
CA ILE A 354 -8.40 17.40 -13.74
C ILE A 354 -7.48 17.89 -14.87
N ALA A 355 -7.90 17.70 -16.12
CA ALA A 355 -7.11 18.04 -17.29
C ALA A 355 -7.80 19.13 -18.12
N GLY A 356 -7.11 20.26 -18.30
CA GLY A 356 -7.57 21.37 -19.13
C GLY A 356 -6.81 21.44 -20.46
N ALA A 357 -7.53 21.68 -21.56
CA ALA A 357 -6.90 21.96 -22.85
C ALA A 357 -7.85 22.74 -23.77
N GLY A 358 -7.26 23.59 -24.62
CA GLY A 358 -7.94 24.30 -25.70
C GLY A 358 -7.52 23.81 -27.10
N GLY A 359 -8.32 24.13 -28.10
CA GLY A 359 -8.07 23.78 -29.51
C GLY A 359 -8.29 22.29 -29.78
N ALA A 360 -7.26 21.63 -30.32
CA ALA A 360 -7.18 20.17 -30.44
C ALA A 360 -6.91 19.54 -29.05
N ALA A 361 -7.92 19.60 -28.19
CA ALA A 361 -7.84 19.37 -26.74
C ALA A 361 -7.68 17.88 -26.35
N HIS A 362 -6.60 17.23 -26.77
CA HIS A 362 -6.37 15.80 -26.56
C HIS A 362 -5.94 15.40 -25.15
N LEU A 363 -5.43 16.33 -24.34
CA LEU A 363 -4.80 16.02 -23.05
C LEU A 363 -5.69 15.17 -22.13
N PRO A 364 -6.98 15.51 -21.89
CA PRO A 364 -7.82 14.71 -21.00
C PRO A 364 -8.02 13.28 -21.50
N GLY A 365 -8.24 13.12 -22.81
CA GLY A 365 -8.48 11.82 -23.42
C GLY A 365 -7.24 10.92 -23.42
N MET A 366 -6.06 11.50 -23.71
CA MET A 366 -4.80 10.77 -23.66
C MET A 366 -4.46 10.31 -22.24
N VAL A 367 -4.69 11.15 -21.23
CA VAL A 367 -4.45 10.81 -19.84
C VAL A 367 -5.40 9.70 -19.38
N ALA A 368 -6.68 9.78 -19.74
CA ALA A 368 -7.69 8.76 -19.43
C ALA A 368 -7.37 7.39 -20.05
N ALA A 369 -6.67 7.35 -21.19
CA ALA A 369 -6.25 6.10 -21.81
C ALA A 369 -5.10 5.39 -21.08
N LEU A 370 -4.36 6.13 -20.24
CA LEU A 370 -3.11 5.68 -19.61
C LEU A 370 -3.23 5.48 -18.10
N THR A 371 -4.39 5.79 -17.51
CA THR A 371 -4.58 5.72 -16.07
C THR A 371 -5.94 5.10 -15.73
N PRO A 372 -6.03 4.26 -14.69
CA PRO A 372 -7.32 3.77 -14.19
C PRO A 372 -8.05 4.82 -13.34
N LEU A 373 -7.42 5.97 -13.05
CA LEU A 373 -8.01 7.03 -12.25
C LEU A 373 -9.10 7.79 -13.04
N PRO A 374 -10.14 8.30 -12.37
CA PRO A 374 -11.09 9.23 -12.99
C PRO A 374 -10.39 10.46 -13.56
N VAL A 375 -10.70 10.78 -14.81
CA VAL A 375 -10.22 12.00 -15.48
C VAL A 375 -11.40 12.93 -15.76
N ILE A 376 -11.29 14.16 -15.29
CA ILE A 376 -12.24 15.24 -15.53
C ILE A 376 -11.64 16.16 -16.59
N GLY A 377 -12.32 16.28 -17.73
CA GLY A 377 -11.88 17.12 -18.83
C GLY A 377 -12.51 18.50 -18.76
N VAL A 378 -11.69 19.55 -18.79
CA VAL A 378 -12.10 20.95 -18.85
C VAL A 378 -11.81 21.51 -20.24
N PRO A 379 -12.84 21.70 -21.10
CA PRO A 379 -12.65 22.36 -22.37
C PRO A 379 -12.29 23.82 -22.14
N VAL A 380 -11.10 24.25 -22.59
CA VAL A 380 -10.67 25.64 -22.49
C VAL A 380 -10.99 26.35 -23.81
N ARG A 381 -11.63 27.52 -23.73
CA ARG A 381 -11.99 28.30 -24.92
C ARG A 381 -10.74 28.72 -25.69
N ALA A 382 -10.58 28.16 -26.89
CA ALA A 382 -9.60 28.61 -27.86
C ALA A 382 -10.08 29.88 -28.59
N SER A 383 -9.18 30.48 -29.38
CA SER A 383 -9.47 31.67 -30.19
C SER A 383 -10.49 31.42 -31.30
N SER A 384 -10.60 30.18 -31.78
CA SER A 384 -11.55 29.76 -32.82
C SER A 384 -12.68 28.92 -32.22
N LEU A 385 -13.87 28.99 -32.82
CA LEU A 385 -15.04 28.16 -32.48
C LEU A 385 -15.51 28.26 -31.01
N ASP A 386 -15.09 29.28 -30.27
CA ASP A 386 -15.50 29.56 -28.89
C ASP A 386 -15.40 28.37 -27.92
N GLY A 387 -14.43 27.48 -28.15
CA GLY A 387 -14.21 26.28 -27.34
C GLY A 387 -15.09 25.09 -27.70
N LEU A 388 -15.93 25.18 -28.73
CA LEU A 388 -16.70 24.05 -29.23
C LEU A 388 -15.78 22.94 -29.76
N ASP A 389 -14.68 23.31 -30.41
CA ASP A 389 -13.61 22.40 -30.82
C ASP A 389 -13.01 21.62 -29.64
N SER A 390 -12.78 22.31 -28.53
CA SER A 390 -12.23 21.73 -27.31
C SER A 390 -13.25 20.82 -26.63
N LEU A 391 -14.50 21.25 -26.57
CA LEU A 391 -15.60 20.46 -26.01
C LEU A 391 -15.79 19.17 -26.79
N LEU A 392 -15.91 19.24 -28.10
CA LEU A 392 -16.09 18.08 -28.97
C LEU A 392 -14.89 17.13 -28.89
N SER A 393 -13.67 17.68 -28.81
CA SER A 393 -12.44 16.88 -28.66
C SER A 393 -12.40 16.09 -27.35
N ILE A 394 -12.93 16.64 -26.25
CA ILE A 394 -12.88 16.02 -24.92
C ILE A 394 -14.08 15.10 -24.68
N VAL A 395 -15.28 15.45 -25.17
CA VAL A 395 -16.50 14.69 -24.90
C VAL A 395 -16.64 13.46 -25.80
N GLN A 396 -16.10 13.50 -27.03
CA GLN A 396 -16.22 12.42 -28.01
C GLN A 396 -15.14 11.34 -27.84
N MET A 397 -15.07 10.74 -26.66
CA MET A 397 -14.11 9.68 -26.39
C MET A 397 -14.54 8.30 -26.93
N PRO A 398 -13.60 7.48 -27.43
CA PRO A 398 -13.90 6.11 -27.83
C PRO A 398 -14.38 5.24 -26.67
N ARG A 399 -15.11 4.16 -26.99
CA ARG A 399 -15.56 3.17 -26.01
C ARG A 399 -14.37 2.62 -25.21
N GLY A 400 -14.51 2.58 -23.89
CA GLY A 400 -13.48 2.08 -22.98
C GLY A 400 -12.54 3.14 -22.39
N VAL A 401 -12.61 4.39 -22.85
CA VAL A 401 -11.77 5.50 -22.34
C VAL A 401 -12.65 6.68 -21.88
N PRO A 402 -13.39 6.55 -20.77
CA PRO A 402 -14.32 7.59 -20.35
C PRO A 402 -13.59 8.84 -19.82
N VAL A 403 -14.09 10.02 -20.20
CA VAL A 403 -13.70 11.31 -19.61
C VAL A 403 -14.95 12.00 -19.10
N ALA A 404 -14.91 12.50 -17.86
CA ALA A 404 -16.00 13.30 -17.30
C ALA A 404 -15.84 14.76 -17.75
N THR A 405 -16.49 15.12 -18.86
CA THR A 405 -16.37 16.46 -19.44
C THR A 405 -17.29 17.46 -18.75
N VAL A 406 -16.74 18.59 -18.30
CA VAL A 406 -17.52 19.74 -17.80
C VAL A 406 -17.75 20.77 -18.91
N ALA A 407 -18.57 21.80 -18.63
CA ALA A 407 -18.80 22.88 -19.58
C ALA A 407 -17.51 23.66 -19.91
N ILE A 408 -17.51 24.36 -21.06
CA ILE A 408 -16.39 25.19 -21.52
C ILE A 408 -16.02 26.21 -20.45
N ASN A 409 -14.72 26.33 -20.17
CA ASN A 409 -14.11 27.15 -19.12
C ASN A 409 -14.59 26.88 -17.69
N ASN A 410 -15.27 25.77 -17.42
CA ASN A 410 -15.89 25.53 -16.13
C ASN A 410 -15.01 24.68 -15.19
N ALA A 411 -13.81 25.17 -14.90
CA ALA A 411 -12.89 24.50 -13.97
C ALA A 411 -13.44 24.45 -12.53
N THR A 412 -14.31 25.38 -12.14
CA THR A 412 -15.05 25.33 -10.87
C THR A 412 -15.82 24.01 -10.73
N ASN A 413 -16.62 23.65 -11.73
CA ASN A 413 -17.37 22.39 -11.72
C ASN A 413 -16.45 21.18 -11.78
N ALA A 414 -15.27 21.29 -12.41
CA ALA A 414 -14.29 20.22 -12.39
C ALA A 414 -13.74 19.96 -10.98
N GLY A 415 -13.42 21.03 -10.24
CA GLY A 415 -13.04 20.94 -8.83
C GLY A 415 -14.15 20.33 -7.98
N LEU A 416 -15.40 20.79 -8.13
CA LEU A 416 -16.55 20.26 -7.39
C LEU A 416 -16.84 18.80 -7.73
N LEU A 417 -16.67 18.41 -8.99
CA LEU A 417 -16.84 17.02 -9.43
C LEU A 417 -15.74 16.13 -8.84
N ALA A 418 -14.49 16.62 -8.77
CA ALA A 418 -13.41 15.90 -8.09
C ALA A 418 -13.72 15.71 -6.61
N VAL A 419 -14.20 16.74 -5.91
CA VAL A 419 -14.65 16.65 -4.51
C VAL A 419 -15.72 15.57 -4.34
N ARG A 420 -16.72 15.52 -5.23
CA ARG A 420 -17.78 14.51 -5.19
C ARG A 420 -17.26 13.09 -5.46
N MET A 421 -16.35 12.93 -6.43
CA MET A 421 -15.72 11.63 -6.71
C MET A 421 -14.95 11.12 -5.49
N LEU A 422 -14.17 11.99 -4.84
CA LEU A 422 -13.45 11.65 -3.60
C LEU A 422 -14.41 11.39 -2.43
N GLY A 423 -15.48 12.17 -2.34
CA GLY A 423 -16.52 12.06 -1.32
C GLY A 423 -17.21 10.69 -1.32
N VAL A 424 -17.27 9.96 -2.43
CA VAL A 424 -17.88 8.60 -2.44
C VAL A 424 -17.26 7.69 -1.36
N GLY A 425 -15.96 7.82 -1.09
CA GLY A 425 -15.24 7.05 -0.06
C GLY A 425 -14.84 7.86 1.18
N ASP A 426 -15.26 9.12 1.30
CA ASP A 426 -14.78 10.06 2.32
C ASP A 426 -15.97 10.81 2.94
N ALA A 427 -16.44 10.32 4.10
CA ALA A 427 -17.65 10.83 4.75
C ALA A 427 -17.53 12.29 5.21
N ASP A 428 -16.33 12.75 5.57
CA ASP A 428 -16.09 14.15 5.90
C ASP A 428 -16.27 15.06 4.67
N LEU A 429 -15.69 14.66 3.53
CA LEU A 429 -15.89 15.38 2.27
C LEU A 429 -17.37 15.38 1.83
N GLN A 430 -18.14 14.30 2.07
CA GLN A 430 -19.59 14.32 1.82
C GLN A 430 -20.33 15.33 2.69
N ALA A 431 -19.99 15.42 3.98
CA ALA A 431 -20.59 16.38 4.89
C ALA A 431 -20.26 17.81 4.47
N ARG A 432 -19.00 18.10 4.14
CA ARG A 432 -18.58 19.42 3.65
C ARG A 432 -19.25 19.78 2.32
N MET A 433 -19.42 18.81 1.42
CA MET A 433 -20.12 19.02 0.15
C MET A 433 -21.61 19.30 0.39
N SER A 434 -22.22 18.64 1.38
CA SER A 434 -23.61 18.92 1.79
C SER A 434 -23.75 20.33 2.36
N GLN A 435 -22.78 20.76 3.19
CA GLN A 435 -22.73 22.13 3.71
C GLN A 435 -22.60 23.16 2.58
N TYR A 436 -21.69 22.93 1.63
CA TYR A 436 -21.54 23.81 0.45
C TYR A 436 -22.85 23.98 -0.34
N LEU A 437 -23.65 22.92 -0.49
CA LEU A 437 -24.95 22.99 -1.16
C LEU A 437 -25.96 23.85 -0.39
N GLU A 438 -25.99 23.74 0.94
CA GLU A 438 -26.86 24.57 1.78
C GLU A 438 -26.40 26.04 1.79
N ASP A 439 -25.09 26.29 1.83
CA ASP A 439 -24.52 27.64 1.74
C ASP A 439 -24.88 28.29 0.40
N THR A 440 -24.73 27.55 -0.70
CA THR A 440 -25.09 28.04 -2.05
C THR A 440 -26.58 28.37 -2.14
N LYS A 441 -27.44 27.56 -1.53
CA LYS A 441 -28.88 27.81 -1.45
C LYS A 441 -29.17 29.07 -0.63
N ASN A 442 -28.50 29.24 0.51
CA ASN A 442 -28.65 30.43 1.35
C ASN A 442 -28.20 31.70 0.63
N ASP A 443 -27.09 31.65 -0.12
CA ASP A 443 -26.62 32.77 -0.94
C ASP A 443 -27.65 33.21 -1.98
N VAL A 444 -28.31 32.24 -2.65
CA VAL A 444 -29.39 32.53 -3.60
C VAL A 444 -30.57 33.18 -2.89
N LEU A 445 -30.98 32.69 -1.72
CA LEU A 445 -32.07 33.27 -0.95
C LEU A 445 -31.76 34.71 -0.49
N VAL A 446 -30.51 34.99 -0.10
CA VAL A 446 -30.07 36.34 0.26
C VAL A 446 -30.10 37.27 -0.95
N LYS A 447 -29.59 36.82 -2.10
CA LYS A 447 -29.62 37.59 -3.36
C LYS A 447 -31.05 37.84 -3.84
N ALA A 448 -31.94 36.85 -3.72
CA ALA A 448 -33.35 36.99 -4.07
C ALA A 448 -34.04 38.05 -3.20
N LYS A 449 -33.86 37.99 -1.87
CA LYS A 449 -34.39 39.02 -0.95
C LYS A 449 -33.84 40.41 -1.25
N LYS A 450 -32.54 40.52 -1.57
CA LYS A 450 -31.93 41.81 -1.96
C LYS A 450 -32.58 42.35 -3.24
N LEU A 451 -32.76 41.48 -4.25
CA LEU A 451 -33.40 41.85 -5.52
C LEU A 451 -34.87 42.28 -5.32
N GLU A 452 -35.63 41.58 -4.50
CA GLU A 452 -37.02 41.93 -4.16
C GLU A 452 -37.12 43.27 -3.41
N LYS A 453 -36.16 43.53 -2.51
CA LYS A 453 -36.14 44.76 -1.69
C LYS A 453 -35.68 45.98 -2.48
N ASP A 454 -34.58 45.86 -3.22
CA ASP A 454 -33.90 46.98 -3.86
C ASP A 454 -34.40 47.23 -5.30
N GLY A 455 -35.11 46.25 -5.89
CA GLY A 455 -35.51 46.28 -7.29
C GLY A 455 -34.36 45.96 -8.26
N TRP A 456 -34.69 45.50 -9.46
CA TRP A 456 -33.70 45.04 -10.44
C TRP A 456 -32.77 46.16 -10.95
N GLU A 457 -33.27 47.40 -11.04
CA GLU A 457 -32.50 48.56 -11.51
C GLU A 457 -31.38 48.93 -10.55
N THR A 458 -31.66 48.95 -9.24
CA THR A 458 -30.64 49.25 -8.22
C THR A 458 -29.68 48.07 -8.04
N TYR A 459 -30.17 46.84 -8.14
CA TYR A 459 -29.35 45.62 -8.00
C TYR A 459 -28.27 45.49 -9.09
N LEU A 460 -28.55 45.87 -10.35
CA LEU A 460 -27.57 45.83 -11.44
C LEU A 460 -26.48 46.91 -11.33
N ASN A 461 -26.75 47.99 -10.61
CA ASN A 461 -25.84 49.13 -10.44
C ASN A 461 -25.05 49.09 -9.13
N SER A 462 -25.24 48.05 -8.30
CA SER A 462 -24.51 47.76 -7.06
C SER A 462 -23.54 46.61 -7.25
#